data_AF-A0A9P7JNX0-F1
#
_entry.id   AF-A0A9P7JNX0-F1
#
_cell.length_a   1.000
_cell.length_b   1.000
_cell.length_c   1.000
_cell.angle_alpha   90.00
_cell.angle_beta   90.00
_cell.angle_gamma   90.00
#
_symmetry.space_group_name_H-M   'P 1'
#
loop_
_entity.id
_entity.type
_entity.pdbx_description
1 polymer ?
#
loop_
_entity_poly.entity_id
_entity_poly.type
_entity_poly.pdbx_seq_one_letter_code
_entity_poly.pdbx_strand_id
1 'polypeptide(L)'
;KSAATLPLLMSSPSPSTRVASGYSAQLSQPNTPPDDFFDKFPPTWNAPKHFVSRHIFQICCFIFTWRSDLHWLHELLKEGNAWEDLHSRYLTQLNQVSTVQGLVLATAAVFMSSNPPLAKDVDYISNASYACLAESLIFSLFGLLFQLKVSASGIVFQQRSAAKIIIERRWRIFWHLLGLVVPIIIFTISVVLLLIAIVLTGFASHSETVRIYLSVTFAFLATCHLVSILGSPFYHHFSNLWVHILRTESGDKPQEEGGA
;
A
#
# COMPACT_ATOMS: atom_id res chain seq x y z
N LYS A 1 -50.48 18.86 26.79
CA LYS A 1 -50.85 17.54 27.34
C LYS A 1 -50.35 16.45 26.40
N SER A 2 -49.16 15.92 26.67
CA SER A 2 -48.80 14.49 26.62
C SER A 2 -47.28 14.45 26.64
N ALA A 3 -46.74 14.11 27.81
CA ALA A 3 -45.32 13.89 28.03
C ALA A 3 -45.00 12.47 27.57
N ALA A 4 -44.08 12.33 26.61
CA ALA A 4 -43.52 11.03 26.22
C ALA A 4 -42.07 10.97 26.69
N THR A 5 -41.92 10.45 27.90
CA THR A 5 -40.67 10.02 28.51
C THR A 5 -40.21 8.72 27.87
N LEU A 6 -39.02 8.71 27.25
CA LEU A 6 -38.31 7.47 26.91
C LEU A 6 -36.81 7.68 27.11
N PRO A 7 -36.18 7.08 28.14
CA PRO A 7 -34.74 6.87 28.18
C PRO A 7 -34.46 5.44 27.73
N LEU A 8 -34.03 5.25 26.49
CA LEU A 8 -33.40 4.00 26.06
C LEU A 8 -31.88 4.16 26.18
N LEU A 9 -31.40 3.93 27.40
CA LEU A 9 -30.01 3.64 27.70
C LEU A 9 -29.65 2.32 27.00
N MET A 10 -29.14 2.43 25.77
CA MET A 10 -28.37 1.33 25.18
C MET A 10 -27.06 1.24 25.97
N SER A 11 -27.01 0.27 26.88
CA SER A 11 -25.78 -0.19 27.50
C SER A 11 -24.84 -0.63 26.38
N SER A 12 -23.79 0.17 26.16
CA SER A 12 -22.67 -0.21 25.31
C SER A 12 -22.09 -1.52 25.84
N PRO A 13 -22.11 -2.62 25.07
CA PRO A 13 -21.40 -3.82 25.48
C PRO A 13 -19.92 -3.46 25.47
N SER A 14 -19.32 -3.37 26.66
CA SER A 14 -17.87 -3.33 26.80
C SER A 14 -17.28 -4.49 25.99
N PRO A 15 -16.32 -4.24 25.08
CA PRO A 15 -15.67 -5.31 24.36
C PRO A 15 -14.95 -6.16 25.40
N SER A 16 -15.50 -7.34 25.65
CA SER A 16 -14.93 -8.34 26.53
C SER A 16 -13.60 -8.78 25.92
N THR A 17 -12.51 -8.23 26.44
CA THR A 17 -11.13 -8.65 26.21
C THR A 17 -10.92 -10.02 26.85
N ARG A 18 -11.45 -11.07 26.21
CA ARG A 18 -11.34 -12.50 26.56
C ARG A 18 -11.57 -13.24 25.24
N VAL A 19 -10.68 -14.05 24.68
CA VAL A 19 -9.59 -14.86 25.20
C VAL A 19 -8.63 -15.10 24.03
N ALA A 20 -7.36 -14.73 24.16
CA ALA A 20 -6.27 -15.29 23.35
C ALA A 20 -5.02 -15.49 24.24
N SER A 21 -5.23 -16.01 25.46
CA SER A 21 -4.16 -16.34 26.40
C SER A 21 -3.96 -17.86 26.48
N GLY A 22 -3.88 -18.52 25.33
CA GLY A 22 -3.70 -19.97 25.23
C GLY A 22 -2.55 -20.44 24.34
N TYR A 23 -1.84 -19.53 23.65
CA TYR A 23 -0.76 -19.88 22.71
C TYR A 23 0.65 -19.49 23.19
N SER A 24 0.79 -19.05 24.44
CA SER A 24 2.05 -18.50 24.98
C SER A 24 2.95 -19.53 25.67
N ALA A 25 2.56 -20.80 25.79
CA ALA A 25 3.30 -21.78 26.61
C ALA A 25 4.12 -22.84 25.83
N GLN A 26 4.26 -22.72 24.50
CA GLN A 26 4.95 -23.74 23.69
C GLN A 26 6.00 -23.18 22.71
N LEU A 27 6.66 -22.06 23.06
CA LEU A 27 7.64 -21.39 22.19
C LEU A 27 9.06 -21.29 22.77
N SER A 28 9.37 -22.07 23.80
CA SER A 28 10.67 -22.02 24.50
C SER A 28 11.58 -23.21 24.19
N GLN A 29 11.61 -23.68 22.95
CA GLN A 29 12.80 -24.36 22.45
C GLN A 29 13.45 -23.44 21.41
N PRO A 30 14.70 -22.96 21.65
CA PRO A 30 15.49 -22.30 20.63
C PRO A 30 15.88 -23.38 19.62
N ASN A 31 14.95 -23.68 18.70
CA ASN A 31 15.26 -24.38 17.47
C ASN A 31 16.09 -23.42 16.63
N THR A 32 17.39 -23.36 16.93
CA THR A 32 18.38 -22.96 15.95
C THR A 32 18.09 -23.81 14.72
N PRO A 33 17.72 -23.18 13.59
CA PRO A 33 17.43 -23.94 12.39
C PRO A 33 18.70 -24.74 12.04
N PRO A 34 18.57 -26.01 11.63
CA PRO A 34 19.69 -26.71 11.02
C PRO A 34 20.22 -25.84 9.88
N ASP A 35 21.49 -25.42 9.96
CA ASP A 35 22.15 -24.47 9.04
C ASP A 35 21.97 -24.89 7.56
N ASP A 36 21.78 -26.18 7.35
CA ASP A 36 21.54 -26.88 6.09
C ASP A 36 20.18 -26.61 5.42
N PHE A 37 19.28 -25.79 6.01
CA PHE A 37 18.04 -25.39 5.33
C PHE A 37 18.28 -24.40 4.17
N PHE A 38 19.16 -23.41 4.37
CA PHE A 38 19.42 -22.39 3.36
C PHE A 38 20.38 -22.86 2.27
N ASP A 39 21.16 -23.91 2.54
CA ASP A 39 22.04 -24.56 1.56
C ASP A 39 21.27 -25.31 0.46
N LYS A 40 19.96 -25.55 0.64
CA LYS A 40 19.09 -26.15 -0.39
C LYS A 40 18.59 -25.16 -1.43
N PHE A 41 18.89 -23.87 -1.28
CA PHE A 41 18.57 -22.93 -2.34
C PHE A 41 19.42 -23.23 -3.58
N PRO A 42 18.81 -23.26 -4.77
CA PRO A 42 19.60 -23.42 -5.99
C PRO A 42 20.60 -22.25 -6.09
N PRO A 43 21.89 -22.51 -6.30
CA PRO A 43 22.97 -21.51 -6.22
C PRO A 43 22.84 -20.36 -7.23
N THR A 44 21.96 -20.50 -8.23
CA THR A 44 21.63 -19.42 -9.16
C THR A 44 20.11 -19.30 -9.32
N TRP A 45 19.55 -18.24 -8.73
CA TRP A 45 18.18 -17.82 -9.02
C TRP A 45 18.16 -16.96 -10.29
N ASN A 46 18.12 -17.63 -11.44
CA ASN A 46 17.94 -16.92 -12.72
C ASN A 46 16.47 -16.49 -12.88
N ALA A 47 16.27 -15.26 -13.34
CA ALA A 47 14.95 -14.72 -13.68
C ALA A 47 14.23 -15.63 -14.71
N PRO A 48 12.89 -15.60 -14.79
CA PRO A 48 12.15 -16.33 -15.81
C PRO A 48 12.70 -16.03 -17.21
N LYS A 49 12.89 -17.08 -18.04
CA LYS A 49 13.44 -16.92 -19.40
C LYS A 49 12.50 -16.17 -20.33
N HIS A 50 11.19 -16.29 -20.11
CA HIS A 50 10.19 -15.60 -20.93
C HIS A 50 10.11 -14.12 -20.59
N PHE A 51 10.15 -13.28 -21.63
CA PHE A 51 10.14 -11.82 -21.53
C PHE A 51 8.98 -11.27 -20.69
N VAL A 52 7.75 -11.73 -20.94
CA VAL A 52 6.55 -11.29 -20.22
C VAL A 52 6.61 -11.65 -18.74
N SER A 53 6.96 -12.89 -18.43
CA SER A 53 7.08 -13.34 -17.03
C SER A 53 8.19 -12.60 -16.30
N ARG A 54 9.31 -12.30 -16.97
CA ARG A 54 10.39 -11.50 -16.41
C ARG A 54 9.94 -10.09 -16.03
N HIS A 55 9.18 -9.43 -16.91
CA HIS A 55 8.69 -8.07 -16.62
C HIS A 55 7.62 -8.05 -15.54
N ILE A 56 6.65 -8.97 -15.57
CA ILE A 56 5.65 -9.08 -14.50
C ILE A 56 6.36 -9.31 -13.17
N PHE A 57 7.34 -10.22 -13.14
CA PHE A 57 8.14 -10.49 -11.95
C PHE A 57 8.89 -9.24 -11.47
N GLN A 58 9.57 -8.52 -12.36
CA GLN A 58 10.29 -7.29 -12.03
C GLN A 58 9.36 -6.20 -11.49
N ILE A 59 8.18 -6.03 -12.10
CA ILE A 59 7.15 -5.10 -11.63
C ILE A 59 6.67 -5.51 -10.24
N CYS A 60 6.40 -6.80 -10.01
CA CYS A 60 6.01 -7.29 -8.69
C CYS A 60 7.08 -7.02 -7.63
N CYS A 61 8.34 -7.32 -7.93
CA CYS A 61 9.46 -7.01 -7.04
C CYS A 61 9.57 -5.50 -6.78
N PHE A 62 9.50 -4.68 -7.83
CA PHE A 62 9.55 -3.23 -7.72
C PHE A 62 8.43 -2.67 -6.86
N ILE A 63 7.18 -3.12 -7.06
CA ILE A 63 6.04 -2.68 -6.25
C ILE A 63 6.19 -3.11 -4.79
N PHE A 64 6.70 -4.32 -4.55
CA PHE A 64 6.78 -4.89 -3.21
C PHE A 64 7.95 -4.32 -2.38
N THR A 65 9.13 -4.16 -2.98
CA THR A 65 10.36 -3.81 -2.25
C THR A 65 10.94 -2.45 -2.65
N TRP A 66 10.34 -1.77 -3.62
CA TRP A 66 10.92 -0.61 -4.30
C TRP A 66 12.30 -0.90 -4.95
N ARG A 67 12.67 -2.18 -5.07
CA ARG A 67 13.89 -2.67 -5.69
C ARG A 67 13.54 -3.70 -6.76
N SER A 68 14.14 -3.55 -7.94
CA SER A 68 13.99 -4.54 -9.01
C SER A 68 14.90 -5.76 -8.84
N ASP A 69 15.72 -5.79 -7.78
CA ASP A 69 16.75 -6.80 -7.58
C ASP A 69 16.23 -8.02 -6.81
N LEU A 70 16.38 -9.17 -7.45
CA LEU A 70 16.01 -10.49 -6.95
C LEU A 70 17.02 -10.98 -5.90
N HIS A 71 18.28 -10.55 -6.03
CA HIS A 71 19.34 -10.89 -5.09
C HIS A 71 19.01 -10.38 -3.68
N TRP A 72 18.43 -9.18 -3.58
CA TRP A 72 18.04 -8.61 -2.29
C TRP A 72 16.94 -9.44 -1.61
N LEU A 73 15.91 -9.86 -2.36
CA LEU A 73 14.85 -10.73 -1.82
C LEU A 73 15.41 -12.09 -1.38
N HIS A 74 16.41 -12.60 -2.11
CA HIS A 74 17.08 -13.85 -1.77
C HIS A 74 17.87 -13.74 -0.45
N GLU A 75 18.69 -12.69 -0.29
CA GLU A 75 19.42 -12.42 0.95
C GLU A 75 18.46 -12.23 2.13
N LEU A 76 17.36 -11.50 1.93
CA LEU A 76 16.34 -11.31 2.95
C LEU A 76 15.67 -12.65 3.37
N LEU A 77 15.45 -13.56 2.41
CA LEU A 77 14.91 -14.88 2.72
C LEU A 77 15.90 -15.75 3.49
N LYS A 78 17.21 -15.56 3.28
CA LYS A 78 18.29 -16.28 3.97
C LYS A 78 18.39 -15.89 5.45
N GLU A 79 18.09 -14.65 5.75
CA GLU A 79 18.01 -14.14 7.12
C GLU A 79 16.69 -14.61 7.76
N GLY A 80 16.72 -15.77 8.43
CA GLY A 80 15.51 -16.55 8.76
C GLY A 80 14.43 -15.87 9.61
N ASN A 81 14.72 -14.72 10.23
CA ASN A 81 13.75 -13.87 10.95
C ASN A 81 13.25 -12.68 10.11
N ALA A 82 13.96 -12.27 9.05
CA ALA A 82 13.60 -11.11 8.23
C ALA A 82 12.33 -11.34 7.41
N TRP A 83 12.03 -12.60 7.04
CA TRP A 83 10.77 -12.93 6.37
C TRP A 83 9.54 -12.67 7.25
N GLU A 84 9.58 -13.07 8.52
CA GLU A 84 8.45 -12.89 9.45
C GLU A 84 8.18 -11.40 9.70
N ASP A 85 9.24 -10.61 9.88
CA ASP A 85 9.16 -9.15 10.02
C ASP A 85 8.62 -8.49 8.73
N LEU A 86 9.16 -8.85 7.56
CA LEU A 86 8.67 -8.36 6.27
C LEU A 86 7.18 -8.66 6.06
N HIS A 87 6.76 -9.90 6.34
CA HIS A 87 5.38 -10.34 6.18
C HIS A 87 4.45 -9.62 7.18
N SER A 88 4.90 -9.41 8.42
CA SER A 88 4.16 -8.64 9.42
C SER A 88 3.97 -7.18 9.01
N ARG A 89 5.03 -6.53 8.50
CA ARG A 89 4.97 -5.17 7.95
C ARG A 89 4.02 -5.10 6.76
N TYR A 90 4.09 -6.09 5.86
CA TYR A 90 3.20 -6.16 4.71
C TYR A 90 1.72 -6.31 5.13
N LEU A 91 1.40 -7.21 6.06
CA LEU A 91 0.02 -7.36 6.56
C LEU A 91 -0.48 -6.07 7.23
N THR A 92 0.39 -5.37 7.94
CA THR A 92 0.08 -4.05 8.52
C THR A 92 -0.25 -3.03 7.42
N GLN A 93 0.56 -2.95 6.38
CA GLN A 93 0.32 -2.08 5.22
C GLN A 93 -0.97 -2.46 4.48
N LEU A 94 -1.22 -3.76 4.32
CA LEU A 94 -2.44 -4.26 3.67
C LEU A 94 -3.70 -3.85 4.45
N ASN A 95 -3.64 -3.86 5.78
CA ASN A 95 -4.74 -3.40 6.63
C ASN A 95 -4.99 -1.89 6.48
N GLN A 96 -3.92 -1.09 6.35
CA GLN A 96 -4.04 0.35 6.06
C GLN A 96 -4.68 0.58 4.69
N VAL A 97 -4.21 -0.12 3.66
CA VAL A 97 -4.79 -0.04 2.30
C VAL A 97 -6.27 -0.46 2.32
N SER A 98 -6.61 -1.54 3.02
CA SER A 98 -8.01 -2.00 3.20
C SER A 98 -8.88 -0.93 3.84
N THR A 99 -8.38 -0.25 4.87
CA THR A 99 -9.10 0.85 5.53
C THR A 99 -9.39 1.99 4.55
N VAL A 100 -8.37 2.44 3.80
CA VAL A 100 -8.53 3.51 2.81
C VAL A 100 -9.46 3.07 1.68
N GLN A 101 -9.35 1.83 1.22
CA GLN A 101 -10.22 1.27 0.18
C GLN A 101 -11.67 1.17 0.64
N GLY A 102 -11.93 0.88 1.92
CA GLY A 102 -13.26 0.97 2.51
C GLY A 102 -13.84 2.39 2.46
N LEU A 103 -13.00 3.42 2.67
CA LEU A 103 -13.41 4.82 2.50
C LEU A 103 -13.72 5.16 1.05
N VAL A 104 -12.92 4.69 0.09
CA VAL A 104 -13.17 4.85 -1.35
C VAL A 104 -14.51 4.21 -1.73
N LEU A 105 -14.76 2.98 -1.26
CA LEU A 105 -16.02 2.27 -1.44
C LEU A 105 -17.21 3.05 -0.89
N ALA A 106 -17.13 3.50 0.37
CA ALA A 106 -18.19 4.26 1.02
C ALA A 106 -18.47 5.59 0.31
N THR A 107 -17.41 6.27 -0.13
CA THR A 107 -17.52 7.53 -0.89
C THR A 107 -18.24 7.31 -2.21
N ALA A 108 -17.82 6.30 -2.98
CA ALA A 108 -18.49 5.94 -4.23
C ALA A 108 -19.97 5.58 -4.00
N ALA A 109 -20.26 4.77 -2.96
CA ALA A 109 -21.62 4.39 -2.61
C ALA A 109 -22.50 5.59 -2.21
N VAL A 110 -21.95 6.55 -1.47
CA VAL A 110 -22.65 7.79 -1.10
C VAL A 110 -22.98 8.61 -2.36
N PHE A 111 -22.02 8.82 -3.25
CA PHE A 111 -22.29 9.56 -4.50
C PHE A 111 -23.31 8.85 -5.39
N MET A 112 -23.32 7.53 -5.44
CA MET A 112 -24.29 6.76 -6.22
C MET A 112 -25.69 6.73 -5.61
N SER A 113 -25.82 6.81 -4.28
CA SER A 113 -27.11 6.66 -3.57
C SER A 113 -27.76 7.99 -3.18
N SER A 114 -27.01 9.09 -3.21
CA SER A 114 -27.51 10.41 -2.84
C SER A 114 -27.89 11.24 -4.06
N ASN A 115 -28.98 12.00 -3.95
CA ASN A 115 -29.32 13.03 -4.94
C ASN A 115 -28.43 14.26 -4.76
N PRO A 116 -28.02 14.93 -5.86
CA PRO A 116 -27.19 16.12 -5.78
C PRO A 116 -27.87 17.19 -4.94
N PRO A 117 -27.23 17.69 -3.87
CA PRO A 117 -27.82 18.73 -3.02
C PRO A 117 -28.08 20.02 -3.83
N LEU A 118 -27.29 20.23 -4.89
CA LEU A 118 -27.42 21.33 -5.85
C LEU A 118 -27.55 20.77 -7.27
N ALA A 119 -28.64 20.06 -7.55
CA ALA A 119 -28.91 19.44 -8.85
C ALA A 119 -28.79 20.40 -10.05
N LYS A 120 -28.95 21.71 -9.83
CA LYS A 120 -28.81 22.75 -10.87
C LYS A 120 -27.35 23.13 -11.16
N ASP A 121 -26.46 22.96 -10.18
CA ASP A 121 -25.08 23.44 -10.25
C ASP A 121 -24.08 22.32 -10.46
N VAL A 122 -24.33 21.12 -9.92
CA VAL A 122 -23.43 19.96 -9.99
C VAL A 122 -24.21 18.71 -10.42
N ASP A 123 -23.99 18.28 -11.66
CA ASP A 123 -24.57 17.06 -12.19
C ASP A 123 -23.58 15.89 -12.11
N TYR A 124 -23.52 15.23 -10.96
CA TYR A 124 -22.82 13.95 -10.83
C TYR A 124 -23.64 12.74 -11.30
N ILE A 125 -24.84 12.96 -11.86
CA ILE A 125 -25.69 11.93 -12.46
C ILE A 125 -25.32 11.73 -13.94
N SER A 126 -24.40 12.54 -14.49
CA SER A 126 -23.90 12.31 -15.85
C SER A 126 -23.43 10.86 -16.04
N ASN A 127 -23.78 10.27 -17.18
CA ASN A 127 -23.49 8.85 -17.46
C ASN A 127 -21.99 8.51 -17.30
N ALA A 128 -21.10 9.46 -17.66
CA ALA A 128 -19.66 9.27 -17.55
C ALA A 128 -19.18 9.24 -16.09
N SER A 129 -19.59 10.22 -15.27
CA SER A 129 -19.24 10.24 -13.84
C SER A 129 -19.81 9.04 -13.12
N TYR A 130 -21.06 8.67 -13.41
CA TYR A 130 -21.73 7.53 -12.80
C TYR A 130 -21.04 6.20 -13.16
N ALA A 131 -20.64 6.02 -14.42
CA ALA A 131 -19.88 4.84 -14.84
C ALA A 131 -18.54 4.72 -14.08
N CYS A 132 -17.76 5.80 -13.99
CA CYS A 132 -16.50 5.81 -13.23
C CYS A 132 -16.71 5.54 -11.73
N LEU A 133 -17.78 6.07 -11.12
CA LEU A 133 -18.15 5.77 -9.72
C LEU A 133 -18.51 4.30 -9.52
N ALA A 134 -19.32 3.74 -10.41
CA ALA A 134 -19.72 2.33 -10.35
C ALA A 134 -18.52 1.39 -10.53
N GLU A 135 -17.64 1.67 -11.48
CA GLU A 135 -16.41 0.90 -11.66
C GLU A 135 -15.48 1.03 -10.45
N SER A 136 -15.30 2.23 -9.92
CA SER A 136 -14.54 2.44 -8.68
C SER A 136 -15.10 1.61 -7.53
N LEU A 137 -16.43 1.59 -7.35
CA LEU A 137 -17.11 0.79 -6.33
C LEU A 137 -16.83 -0.71 -6.52
N ILE A 138 -16.96 -1.22 -7.75
CA ILE A 138 -16.70 -2.64 -8.07
C ILE A 138 -15.24 -3.01 -7.78
N PHE A 139 -14.28 -2.21 -8.24
CA PHE A 139 -12.85 -2.46 -7.98
C PHE A 139 -12.53 -2.35 -6.48
N SER A 140 -13.11 -1.38 -5.77
CA SER A 140 -12.99 -1.27 -4.32
C SER A 140 -13.50 -2.52 -3.61
N LEU A 141 -14.69 -3.00 -3.97
CA LEU A 141 -15.26 -4.21 -3.38
C LEU A 141 -14.42 -5.46 -3.69
N PHE A 142 -14.03 -5.63 -4.95
CA PHE A 142 -13.22 -6.78 -5.38
C PHE A 142 -11.85 -6.80 -4.70
N GLY A 143 -11.19 -5.64 -4.60
CA GLY A 143 -9.90 -5.56 -3.93
C GLY A 143 -10.01 -5.81 -2.42
N LEU A 144 -11.09 -5.38 -1.74
CA LEU A 144 -11.33 -5.71 -0.32
C LEU A 144 -11.51 -7.22 -0.11
N LEU A 145 -12.32 -7.88 -0.96
CA LEU A 145 -12.51 -9.32 -0.91
C LEU A 145 -11.19 -10.07 -1.16
N PHE A 146 -10.39 -9.58 -2.10
CA PHE A 146 -9.09 -10.15 -2.40
C PHE A 146 -8.11 -9.96 -1.23
N GLN A 147 -8.05 -8.78 -0.63
CA GLN A 147 -7.24 -8.49 0.55
C GLN A 147 -7.64 -9.37 1.73
N LEU A 148 -8.95 -9.56 1.98
CA LEU A 148 -9.44 -10.47 3.01
C LEU A 148 -8.94 -11.89 2.79
N LYS A 149 -9.01 -12.39 1.54
CA LYS A 149 -8.48 -13.71 1.17
C LYS A 149 -6.97 -13.79 1.40
N VAL A 150 -6.22 -12.78 0.96
CA VAL A 150 -4.76 -12.73 1.13
C VAL A 150 -4.38 -12.70 2.60
N SER A 151 -5.03 -11.86 3.42
CA SER A 151 -4.82 -11.81 4.87
C SER A 151 -5.13 -13.14 5.56
N ALA A 152 -6.25 -13.79 5.22
CA ALA A 152 -6.60 -15.10 5.74
C ALA A 152 -5.53 -16.15 5.38
N SER A 153 -5.04 -16.14 4.14
CA SER A 153 -3.94 -17.01 3.73
C SER A 153 -2.61 -16.64 4.40
N GLY A 154 -2.37 -15.36 4.62
CA GLY A 154 -1.16 -14.80 5.22
C GLY A 154 -0.95 -15.26 6.66
N ILE A 155 -2.03 -15.44 7.42
CA ILE A 155 -1.99 -16.00 8.78
C ILE A 155 -1.50 -17.46 8.76
N VAL A 156 -1.94 -18.25 7.77
CA VAL A 156 -1.47 -19.63 7.59
C VAL A 156 0.02 -19.64 7.20
N PHE A 157 0.43 -18.68 6.37
CA PHE A 157 1.82 -18.55 5.93
C PHE A 157 2.79 -18.03 7.00
N GLN A 158 2.28 -17.40 8.05
CA GLN A 158 3.10 -16.95 9.19
C GLN A 158 3.70 -18.12 9.98
N GLN A 159 3.15 -19.33 9.84
CA GLN A 159 3.80 -20.52 10.39
C GLN A 159 5.10 -20.80 9.62
N ARG A 160 6.23 -20.82 10.33
CA ARG A 160 7.59 -21.05 9.80
C ARG A 160 7.70 -22.28 8.88
N SER A 161 6.87 -23.30 9.11
CA SER A 161 6.74 -24.49 8.25
C SER A 161 6.25 -24.18 6.83
N ALA A 162 5.39 -23.19 6.67
CA ALA A 162 4.82 -22.79 5.38
C ALA A 162 5.85 -22.03 4.52
N ALA A 163 6.73 -21.24 5.14
CA ALA A 163 7.85 -20.60 4.45
C ALA A 163 8.75 -21.65 3.78
N LYS A 164 9.02 -22.78 4.45
CA LYS A 164 9.79 -23.89 3.86
C LYS A 164 9.14 -24.45 2.60
N ILE A 165 7.83 -24.64 2.63
CA ILE A 165 7.05 -25.19 1.51
C ILE A 165 6.98 -24.21 0.33
N ILE A 166 6.92 -22.90 0.62
CA ILE A 166 6.93 -21.86 -0.41
C ILE A 166 8.29 -21.81 -1.12
N ILE A 167 9.38 -21.88 -0.34
CA ILE A 167 10.76 -21.80 -0.82
C ILE A 167 11.12 -22.94 -1.77
N GLU A 168 10.55 -24.13 -1.56
CA GLU A 168 10.83 -25.32 -2.36
C GLU A 168 10.49 -25.14 -3.85
N ARG A 169 9.51 -24.28 -4.20
CA ARG A 169 9.11 -24.07 -5.60
C ARG A 169 9.06 -22.58 -5.96
N ARG A 170 9.96 -22.17 -6.88
CA ARG A 170 10.06 -20.81 -7.44
C ARG A 170 8.71 -20.20 -7.86
N TRP A 171 7.84 -21.01 -8.47
CA TRP A 171 6.53 -20.58 -8.93
C TRP A 171 5.57 -20.20 -7.79
N ARG A 172 5.69 -20.83 -6.61
CA ARG A 172 4.85 -20.48 -5.44
C ARG A 172 5.21 -19.10 -4.89
N ILE A 173 6.50 -18.77 -4.84
CA ILE A 173 6.95 -17.42 -4.44
C ILE A 173 6.40 -16.37 -5.40
N PHE A 174 6.44 -16.65 -6.72
CA PHE A 174 5.86 -15.76 -7.71
C PHE A 174 4.35 -15.55 -7.49
N TRP A 175 3.57 -16.62 -7.33
CA TRP A 175 2.13 -16.49 -7.04
C TRP A 175 1.85 -15.77 -5.73
N HIS A 176 2.69 -15.98 -4.71
CA HIS A 176 2.56 -15.30 -3.45
C HIS A 176 2.78 -13.80 -3.64
N LEU A 177 3.92 -13.39 -4.22
CA LEU A 177 4.22 -11.99 -4.56
C LEU A 177 3.14 -11.36 -5.44
N LEU A 178 2.64 -12.09 -6.44
CA LEU A 178 1.55 -11.62 -7.29
C LEU A 178 0.28 -11.40 -6.47
N GLY A 179 -0.05 -12.31 -5.55
CA GLY A 179 -1.13 -12.16 -4.58
C GLY A 179 -0.94 -10.96 -3.64
N LEU A 180 0.29 -10.54 -3.36
CA LEU A 180 0.54 -9.34 -2.57
C LEU A 180 0.36 -8.05 -3.38
N VAL A 181 0.76 -8.07 -4.65
CA VAL A 181 0.78 -6.89 -5.52
C VAL A 181 -0.59 -6.58 -6.15
N VAL A 182 -1.34 -7.62 -6.53
CA VAL A 182 -2.67 -7.48 -7.16
C VAL A 182 -3.63 -6.57 -6.37
N PRO A 183 -3.81 -6.70 -5.04
CA PRO A 183 -4.73 -5.84 -4.30
C PRO A 183 -4.29 -4.38 -4.26
N ILE A 184 -2.99 -4.10 -4.30
CA ILE A 184 -2.45 -2.73 -4.36
C ILE A 184 -2.77 -2.11 -5.74
N ILE A 185 -2.64 -2.89 -6.82
CA ILE A 185 -2.98 -2.44 -8.17
C ILE A 185 -4.49 -2.15 -8.27
N ILE A 186 -5.33 -3.07 -7.80
CA ILE A 186 -6.80 -2.90 -7.82
C ILE A 186 -7.21 -1.67 -7.01
N PHE A 187 -6.63 -1.48 -5.82
CA PHE A 187 -6.84 -0.30 -5.00
C PHE A 187 -6.47 0.98 -5.77
N THR A 188 -5.30 1.00 -6.41
CA THR A 188 -4.81 2.16 -7.18
C THR A 188 -5.77 2.51 -8.32
N ILE A 189 -6.23 1.50 -9.08
CA ILE A 189 -7.21 1.68 -10.15
C ILE A 189 -8.51 2.27 -9.60
N SER A 190 -9.03 1.75 -8.49
CA SER A 190 -10.26 2.26 -7.87
C SER A 190 -10.12 3.72 -7.45
N VAL A 191 -9.01 4.11 -6.81
CA VAL A 191 -8.74 5.50 -6.43
C VAL A 191 -8.68 6.40 -7.66
N VAL A 192 -7.97 5.99 -8.71
CA VAL A 192 -7.86 6.75 -9.96
C VAL A 192 -9.24 6.94 -10.60
N LEU A 193 -10.07 5.90 -10.67
CA LEU A 193 -11.43 6.00 -11.21
C LEU A 193 -12.32 6.93 -10.38
N LEU A 194 -12.25 6.86 -9.04
CA LEU A 194 -12.97 7.79 -8.17
C LEU A 194 -12.52 9.24 -8.41
N LEU A 195 -11.21 9.48 -8.51
CA LEU A 195 -10.68 10.81 -8.80
C LEU A 195 -11.15 11.33 -10.16
N ILE A 196 -11.12 10.49 -11.21
CA ILE A 196 -11.65 10.82 -12.53
C ILE A 196 -13.14 11.19 -12.42
N ALA A 197 -13.94 10.42 -11.69
CA ALA A 197 -15.36 10.73 -11.51
C ALA A 197 -15.59 12.10 -10.82
N ILE A 198 -14.78 12.41 -9.80
CA ILE A 198 -14.84 13.71 -9.10
C ILE A 198 -14.43 14.85 -10.05
N VAL A 199 -13.37 14.65 -10.84
CA VAL A 199 -12.92 15.61 -11.86
C VAL A 199 -14.02 15.86 -12.90
N LEU A 200 -14.56 14.80 -13.50
CA LEU A 200 -15.61 14.89 -14.51
C LEU A 200 -16.84 15.63 -13.98
N THR A 201 -17.28 15.25 -12.77
CA THR A 201 -18.38 15.93 -12.07
C THR A 201 -18.09 17.42 -11.84
N GLY A 202 -16.88 17.72 -11.38
CA GLY A 202 -16.45 19.07 -11.08
C GLY A 202 -16.38 19.98 -12.29
N PHE A 203 -15.78 19.49 -13.38
CA PHE A 203 -15.64 20.24 -14.62
C PHE A 203 -16.94 20.34 -15.40
N ALA A 204 -17.87 19.39 -15.24
CA ALA A 204 -19.23 19.49 -15.76
C ALA A 204 -20.11 20.47 -14.97
N SER A 205 -19.68 20.91 -13.78
CA SER A 205 -20.45 21.88 -12.98
C SER A 205 -20.55 23.24 -13.68
N HIS A 206 -21.74 23.83 -13.61
CA HIS A 206 -21.97 25.19 -14.10
C HIS A 206 -21.29 26.26 -13.22
N SER A 207 -20.97 25.95 -11.96
CA SER A 207 -20.34 26.88 -11.03
C SER A 207 -18.85 27.05 -11.30
N GLU A 208 -18.41 28.29 -11.56
CA GLU A 208 -16.98 28.62 -11.72
C GLU A 208 -16.19 28.39 -10.44
N THR A 209 -16.80 28.69 -9.28
CA THR A 209 -16.16 28.48 -7.97
C THR A 209 -15.80 27.03 -7.73
N VAL A 210 -16.70 26.09 -8.07
CA VAL A 210 -16.46 24.64 -7.94
C VAL A 210 -15.29 24.21 -8.84
N ARG A 211 -15.28 24.68 -10.09
CA ARG A 211 -14.22 24.38 -11.07
C ARG A 211 -12.85 24.89 -10.61
N ILE A 212 -12.76 26.12 -10.11
CA ILE A 212 -11.52 26.70 -9.59
C ILE A 212 -11.06 25.93 -8.35
N TYR A 213 -11.95 25.69 -7.39
CA TYR A 213 -11.61 24.99 -6.16
C TYR A 213 -11.06 23.58 -6.43
N LEU A 214 -11.72 22.81 -7.30
CA LEU A 214 -11.24 21.49 -7.69
C LEU A 214 -9.92 21.55 -8.44
N SER A 215 -9.76 22.49 -9.38
CA SER A 215 -8.50 22.65 -10.12
C SER A 215 -7.32 22.96 -9.19
N VAL A 216 -7.51 23.88 -8.24
CA VAL A 216 -6.50 24.23 -7.23
C VAL A 216 -6.19 23.04 -6.34
N THR A 217 -7.22 22.31 -5.89
CA THR A 217 -7.05 21.10 -5.05
C THR A 217 -6.27 20.02 -5.78
N PHE A 218 -6.61 19.73 -7.04
CA PHE A 218 -5.89 18.75 -7.85
C PHE A 218 -4.46 19.19 -8.15
N ALA A 219 -4.23 20.46 -8.48
CA ALA A 219 -2.89 20.98 -8.70
C ALA A 219 -2.03 20.87 -7.43
N PHE A 220 -2.60 21.17 -6.27
CA PHE A 220 -1.94 21.03 -4.98
C PHE A 220 -1.61 19.55 -4.68
N LEU A 221 -2.57 18.64 -4.79
CA LEU A 221 -2.36 17.21 -4.58
C LEU A 221 -1.32 16.63 -5.55
N ALA A 222 -1.39 17.00 -6.83
CA ALA A 222 -0.41 16.59 -7.83
C ALA A 222 0.99 17.09 -7.47
N THR A 223 1.11 18.33 -6.99
CA THR A 223 2.38 18.90 -6.52
C THR A 223 2.91 18.14 -5.31
N CYS A 224 2.06 17.87 -4.31
CA CYS A 224 2.44 17.08 -3.13
C CYS A 224 2.92 15.67 -3.51
N HIS A 225 2.23 15.01 -4.45
CA HIS A 225 2.64 13.70 -4.96
C HIS A 225 3.95 13.76 -5.72
N LEU A 226 4.15 14.76 -6.59
CA LEU A 226 5.41 14.96 -7.30
C LEU A 226 6.56 15.20 -6.32
N VAL A 227 6.36 16.02 -5.29
CA VAL A 227 7.36 16.24 -4.23
C VAL A 227 7.66 14.95 -3.47
N SER A 228 6.64 14.14 -3.17
CA SER A 228 6.81 12.86 -2.47
C SER A 228 7.59 11.83 -3.31
N ILE A 229 7.31 11.78 -4.62
CA ILE A 229 7.99 10.87 -5.56
C ILE A 229 9.44 11.32 -5.80
N LEU A 230 9.64 12.63 -6.01
CA LEU A 230 10.97 13.19 -6.25
C LEU A 230 11.83 13.14 -4.99
N GLY A 231 11.25 13.39 -3.80
CA GLY A 231 11.97 13.50 -2.54
C GLY A 231 12.78 12.26 -2.15
N SER A 232 12.34 11.04 -2.48
CA SER A 232 13.04 9.83 -2.03
C SER A 232 14.50 9.73 -2.53
N PRO A 233 14.78 9.86 -3.84
CA PRO A 233 16.16 9.88 -4.35
C PRO A 233 16.74 11.30 -4.51
N PHE A 234 15.93 12.31 -4.83
CA PHE A 234 16.46 13.66 -5.06
C PHE A 234 16.83 14.37 -3.77
N TYR A 235 16.14 14.12 -2.66
CA TYR A 235 16.46 14.83 -1.41
C TYR A 235 17.85 14.49 -0.91
N HIS A 236 18.29 13.24 -1.11
CA HIS A 236 19.64 12.80 -0.78
C HIS A 236 20.70 13.43 -1.71
N HIS A 237 20.36 13.68 -2.97
CA HIS A 237 21.25 14.33 -3.93
C HIS A 237 21.33 15.84 -3.70
N PHE A 238 20.19 16.50 -3.47
CA PHE A 238 20.12 17.93 -3.16
C PHE A 238 20.74 18.26 -1.81
N SER A 239 20.55 17.43 -0.77
CA SER A 239 21.20 17.65 0.51
C SER A 239 22.73 17.59 0.38
N ASN A 240 23.26 16.63 -0.38
CA ASN A 240 24.68 16.54 -0.66
C ASN A 240 25.18 17.74 -1.49
N LEU A 241 24.42 18.19 -2.48
CA LEU A 241 24.74 19.39 -3.27
C LEU A 241 24.77 20.65 -2.39
N TRP A 242 23.79 20.79 -1.50
CA TRP A 242 23.69 21.94 -0.59
C TRP A 242 24.83 21.93 0.43
N VAL A 243 25.18 20.77 1.00
CA VAL A 243 26.37 20.64 1.86
C VAL A 243 27.64 21.04 1.09
N HIS A 244 27.74 20.71 -0.21
CA HIS A 244 28.90 21.05 -1.01
C HIS A 244 29.01 22.56 -1.28
N ILE A 245 27.87 23.21 -1.60
CA ILE A 245 27.80 24.67 -1.80
C ILE A 245 28.15 25.42 -0.52
N LEU A 246 27.62 24.99 0.64
CA LEU A 246 27.96 25.59 1.93
C LEU A 246 29.46 25.46 2.25
N ARG A 247 30.08 24.32 1.92
CA ARG A 247 31.52 24.11 2.11
C ARG A 247 32.37 24.96 1.17
N THR A 248 31.90 25.24 -0.05
CA THR A 248 32.61 26.15 -0.96
C THR A 248 32.50 27.61 -0.53
N GLU A 249 31.38 28.01 0.09
CA GLU A 249 31.23 29.38 0.62
C GLU A 249 31.93 29.60 1.96
N SER A 250 32.09 28.56 2.79
CA SER A 250 32.75 28.71 4.10
C SER A 250 34.25 29.01 4.01
N GLY A 251 34.84 29.03 2.80
CA GLY A 251 36.20 29.51 2.58
C GLY A 251 37.24 28.74 3.37
N ASP A 252 36.96 27.47 3.72
CA ASP A 252 37.90 26.54 4.34
C ASP A 252 38.97 26.23 3.29
N LYS A 253 39.91 27.15 3.15
CA LYS A 253 41.15 26.88 2.43
C LYS A 253 41.82 25.76 3.22
N PRO A 254 42.16 24.64 2.57
CA PRO A 254 42.92 23.59 3.25
C PRO A 254 44.10 24.27 3.93
N GLN A 255 44.21 24.12 5.25
CA GLN A 255 45.41 24.50 5.96
C GLN A 255 46.54 23.73 5.26
N GLU A 256 47.34 24.44 4.48
CA GLU A 256 48.64 23.96 4.07
C GLU A 256 49.37 23.69 5.38
N GLU A 257 49.44 22.42 5.78
CA GLU A 257 50.35 21.96 6.80
C GLU A 257 51.75 22.37 6.35
N GLY A 258 52.20 23.49 6.92
CA GLY A 258 53.55 23.96 6.80
C GLY A 258 54.47 22.88 7.36
N GLY A 259 55.13 22.17 6.45
CA GLY A 259 56.24 21.32 6.78
C GLY A 259 57.35 22.14 7.45
N ALA A 260 57.71 21.71 8.65
CA ALA A 260 59.01 21.94 9.27
C ALA A 260 59.44 20.63 9.91
#